data_AF-A0A1E4M8U3-F1
#
_entry.id   AF-A0A1E4M8U3-F1
#
_cell.length_a   1.000
_cell.length_b   1.000
_cell.length_c   1.000
_cell.angle_alpha   90.00
_cell.angle_beta   90.00
_cell.angle_gamma   90.00
#
_symmetry.space_group_name_H-M   'P 1'
#
loop_
_entity.id
_entity.type
_entity.pdbx_description
1 polymer ?
#
loop_
_entity_poly.entity_id
_entity_poly.type
_entity_poly.pdbx_seq_one_letter_code
_entity_poly.pdbx_strand_id
1 'polypeptide(L)'
;MTEYPPTPPAAPFQFEPQLYTPPPLPPVQPRHRRLALVLSLAIGIPVLLLAGGAVVVVLALMGTFAPPAPPQLSALDEQRIQAEVVERSDLLAQLDTARSQYRTDLDNWTNTATWAADDLAGTATPSASVANPGGDAMPGDDPHGRAFLDSIGATDVTVLFEAGSENCGYAGTGGEDGYVYAGGCFNGAYPNTLFMAWDPGAEDLVWSIFVHEAMHWYQNENYLQVEYLADIAGIDRGSYTERWEADASCRAVYVHGIPLEEYVGSSSPCTIDGWYEGFIEDYLAGLGAKVAEPDPAAYEVAEASRP
;
A
#
# COMPACT_ATOMS: atom_id res chain seq x y z
N MET A 1 19.72 27.68 -49.60
CA MET A 1 18.62 27.95 -48.67
C MET A 1 17.46 27.12 -49.14
N THR A 2 17.14 26.06 -48.40
CA THR A 2 16.06 25.12 -48.73
C THR A 2 15.18 25.10 -47.49
N GLU A 3 14.03 25.74 -47.57
CA GLU A 3 13.03 25.78 -46.50
C GLU A 3 12.31 24.43 -46.43
N TYR A 4 12.31 23.79 -45.26
CA TYR A 4 11.46 22.64 -44.97
C TYR A 4 10.06 23.14 -44.55
N PRO A 5 8.98 22.42 -44.91
CA PRO A 5 7.63 22.78 -44.51
C PRO A 5 7.45 22.58 -43.00
N PRO A 6 6.57 23.36 -42.34
CA PRO A 6 6.30 23.21 -40.91
C PRO A 6 5.65 21.86 -40.63
N THR A 7 6.18 21.16 -39.63
CA THR A 7 5.63 19.91 -39.09
C THR A 7 4.22 20.16 -38.54
N PRO A 8 3.23 19.30 -38.84
CA PRO A 8 1.90 19.44 -38.25
C PRO A 8 1.98 19.30 -36.71
N PRO A 9 1.11 19.98 -35.95
CA PRO A 9 1.10 19.87 -34.50
C PRO A 9 0.88 18.41 -34.10
N ALA A 10 1.72 17.94 -33.18
CA ALA A 10 1.56 16.62 -32.57
C ALA A 10 0.18 16.55 -31.91
N ALA A 11 -0.54 15.45 -32.17
CA ALA A 11 -1.77 15.16 -31.46
C ALA A 11 -1.48 15.08 -29.94
N PRO A 12 -2.38 15.57 -29.08
CA PRO A 12 -2.20 15.48 -27.64
C PRO A 12 -2.06 14.01 -27.24
N PHE A 13 -1.00 13.72 -26.50
CA PHE A 13 -0.72 12.41 -25.93
C PHE A 13 -1.86 12.07 -24.97
N GLN A 14 -2.70 11.10 -25.33
CA GLN A 14 -3.68 10.53 -24.44
C GLN A 14 -3.00 9.41 -23.66
N PHE A 15 -2.75 9.65 -22.37
CA PHE A 15 -2.40 8.58 -21.44
C PHE A 15 -3.67 7.73 -21.29
N GLU A 16 -3.74 6.58 -21.98
CA GLU A 16 -4.71 5.55 -21.64
C GLU A 16 -4.18 4.84 -20.39
N PRO A 17 -4.84 4.97 -19.22
CA PRO A 17 -4.48 4.15 -18.07
C PRO A 17 -4.66 2.69 -18.47
N GLN A 18 -3.56 1.95 -18.53
CA GLN A 18 -3.61 0.50 -18.67
C GLN A 18 -4.24 -0.03 -17.38
N LEU A 19 -5.57 -0.18 -17.41
CA LEU A 19 -6.32 -0.90 -16.41
C LEU A 19 -5.73 -2.31 -16.35
N TYR A 20 -4.95 -2.57 -15.30
CA TYR A 20 -4.50 -3.90 -14.97
C TYR A 20 -5.72 -4.81 -14.90
N THR A 21 -5.85 -5.67 -15.90
CA THR A 21 -6.88 -6.71 -15.94
C THR A 21 -6.21 -7.95 -15.38
N PRO A 22 -6.56 -8.39 -14.17
CA PRO A 22 -5.96 -9.58 -13.60
C PRO A 22 -6.25 -10.77 -14.53
N PRO A 23 -5.30 -11.72 -14.67
CA PRO A 23 -5.49 -12.88 -15.52
C PRO A 23 -6.74 -13.66 -15.09
N PRO A 24 -7.50 -14.25 -16.05
CA PRO A 24 -8.71 -14.99 -15.73
C PRO A 24 -8.36 -16.13 -14.78
N LEU A 25 -9.04 -16.13 -13.62
CA LEU A 25 -8.92 -17.19 -12.63
C LEU A 25 -9.13 -18.55 -13.32
N PRO A 26 -8.30 -19.57 -13.01
CA PRO A 26 -8.52 -20.90 -13.56
C PRO A 26 -9.94 -21.37 -13.19
N PRO A 27 -10.62 -22.12 -14.08
CA PRO A 27 -11.97 -22.58 -13.83
C PRO A 27 -12.00 -23.37 -12.51
N VAL A 28 -12.75 -22.86 -11.55
CA VAL A 28 -12.98 -23.52 -10.26
C VAL A 28 -13.62 -24.87 -10.57
N GLN A 29 -12.82 -25.94 -10.52
CA GLN A 29 -13.38 -27.29 -10.55
C GLN A 29 -14.32 -27.43 -9.34
N PRO A 30 -15.52 -28.00 -9.53
CA PRO A 30 -16.51 -28.13 -8.46
C PRO A 30 -16.01 -29.15 -7.43
N ARG A 31 -15.19 -28.69 -6.49
CA ARG A 31 -14.80 -29.47 -5.31
C ARG A 31 -16.05 -29.70 -4.47
N HIS A 32 -16.45 -30.96 -4.41
CA HIS A 32 -17.66 -31.52 -3.79
C HIS A 32 -18.07 -30.85 -2.45
N ARG A 33 -18.85 -29.76 -2.54
CA ARG A 33 -19.54 -29.09 -1.43
C ARG A 33 -20.78 -29.87 -0.92
N ARG A 34 -20.76 -31.21 -0.93
CA ARG A 34 -21.91 -32.03 -0.52
C ARG A 34 -21.83 -32.59 0.90
N LEU A 35 -20.71 -32.42 1.63
CA LEU A 35 -20.60 -32.96 3.00
C LEU A 35 -20.82 -31.92 4.12
N ALA A 36 -20.57 -30.63 3.88
CA ALA A 36 -20.70 -29.61 4.92
C ALA A 36 -22.16 -29.19 5.22
N LEU A 37 -23.10 -29.48 4.31
CA LEU A 37 -24.53 -29.20 4.49
C LEU A 37 -25.26 -30.28 5.31
N VAL A 38 -24.61 -31.42 5.57
CA VAL A 38 -25.22 -32.56 6.29
C VAL A 38 -24.95 -32.46 7.81
N LEU A 39 -23.84 -31.84 8.24
CA LEU A 39 -23.54 -31.71 9.67
C LEU A 39 -24.31 -30.57 10.37
N SER A 40 -24.63 -29.48 9.67
CA SER A 40 -25.46 -28.39 10.21
C SER A 40 -26.95 -28.77 10.31
N LEU A 41 -27.42 -29.76 9.52
CA LEU A 41 -28.74 -30.36 9.70
C LEU A 41 -28.80 -31.37 10.87
N ALA A 42 -27.68 -32.00 11.23
CA ALA A 42 -27.65 -33.04 12.27
C ALA A 42 -27.68 -32.48 13.72
N ILE A 43 -27.38 -31.19 13.93
CA ILE A 43 -27.40 -30.55 15.26
C ILE A 43 -28.64 -29.65 15.43
N GLY A 44 -29.22 -29.11 14.35
CA GLY A 44 -30.46 -28.32 14.42
C GLY A 44 -31.74 -29.17 14.58
N ILE A 45 -31.75 -30.40 14.06
CA ILE A 45 -32.93 -31.28 14.09
C ILE A 45 -33.15 -31.96 15.45
N PRO A 46 -32.14 -32.39 16.24
CA PRO A 46 -32.37 -32.96 17.56
C PRO A 46 -32.95 -31.94 18.56
N VAL A 47 -32.59 -30.66 18.46
CA VAL A 47 -33.10 -29.60 19.36
C VAL A 47 -34.55 -29.24 19.02
N LEU A 48 -34.91 -29.21 17.73
CA LEU A 48 -36.30 -29.00 17.28
C LEU A 48 -37.18 -30.25 17.49
N LEU A 49 -36.64 -31.47 17.40
CA LEU A 49 -37.39 -32.71 17.69
C LEU A 49 -37.52 -33.02 19.19
N LEU A 50 -36.58 -32.59 20.03
CA LEU A 50 -36.75 -32.63 21.50
C LEU A 50 -37.81 -31.63 21.97
N ALA A 51 -37.89 -30.45 21.33
CA ALA A 51 -38.99 -29.51 21.55
C ALA A 51 -40.34 -30.06 21.04
N GLY A 52 -40.38 -30.67 19.85
CA GLY A 52 -41.61 -31.27 19.30
C GLY A 52 -42.10 -32.52 20.04
N GLY A 53 -41.20 -33.39 20.49
CA GLY A 53 -41.53 -34.60 21.24
C GLY A 53 -42.04 -34.32 22.65
N ALA A 54 -41.47 -33.31 23.33
CA ALA A 54 -41.98 -32.82 24.60
C ALA A 54 -43.39 -32.22 24.44
N VAL A 55 -43.64 -31.48 23.36
CA VAL A 55 -44.96 -30.90 23.08
C VAL A 55 -46.03 -31.97 22.80
N VAL A 56 -45.71 -33.06 22.09
CA VAL A 56 -46.68 -34.13 21.79
C VAL A 56 -46.99 -35.02 23.01
N VAL A 57 -45.99 -35.33 23.84
CA VAL A 57 -46.20 -36.10 25.09
C VAL A 57 -46.95 -35.25 26.12
N VAL A 58 -46.68 -33.94 26.19
CA VAL A 58 -47.44 -33.01 27.04
C VAL A 58 -48.87 -32.82 26.51
N LEU A 59 -49.10 -32.72 25.20
CA LEU A 59 -50.46 -32.64 24.61
C LEU A 59 -51.29 -33.91 24.81
N ALA A 60 -50.66 -35.10 24.78
CA ALA A 60 -51.34 -36.37 25.07
C ALA A 60 -51.69 -36.53 26.57
N LEU A 61 -50.90 -35.93 27.46
CA LEU A 61 -51.17 -35.88 28.91
C LEU A 61 -52.10 -34.72 29.32
N MET A 62 -52.20 -33.66 28.51
CA MET A 62 -53.05 -32.47 28.75
C MET A 62 -54.50 -32.63 28.30
N GLY A 63 -54.91 -33.79 27.78
CA GLY A 63 -56.32 -34.10 27.50
C GLY A 63 -57.26 -34.05 28.71
N THR A 64 -56.75 -33.76 29.92
CA THR A 64 -57.54 -33.64 31.16
C THR A 64 -57.32 -32.34 31.93
N PHE A 65 -56.43 -31.45 31.48
CA PHE A 65 -56.21 -30.14 32.09
C PHE A 65 -55.97 -29.11 31.00
N ALA A 66 -56.91 -28.18 30.82
CA ALA A 66 -56.67 -27.01 30.00
C ALA A 66 -55.44 -26.30 30.57
N PRO A 67 -54.33 -26.14 29.81
CA PRO A 67 -53.22 -25.35 30.31
C PRO A 67 -53.75 -23.95 30.63
N PRO A 68 -53.30 -23.32 31.72
CA PRO A 68 -53.60 -21.91 31.94
C PRO A 68 -53.18 -21.16 30.67
N ALA A 69 -54.03 -20.23 30.22
CA ALA A 69 -53.70 -19.39 29.08
C ALA A 69 -52.27 -18.86 29.29
N PRO A 70 -51.40 -18.90 28.26
CA PRO A 70 -50.06 -18.36 28.38
C PRO A 70 -50.18 -16.95 28.99
N PRO A 71 -49.35 -16.61 29.99
CA PRO A 71 -49.43 -15.30 30.62
C PRO A 71 -49.36 -14.26 29.51
N GLN A 72 -50.44 -13.47 29.36
CA GLN A 72 -50.45 -12.37 28.41
C GLN A 72 -49.44 -11.36 28.93
N LEU A 73 -48.33 -11.22 28.20
CA LEU A 73 -47.39 -10.13 28.44
C LEU A 73 -48.17 -8.82 28.37
N SER A 74 -47.86 -7.88 29.26
CA SER A 74 -48.39 -6.55 29.06
C SER A 74 -47.81 -5.98 27.76
N ALA A 75 -48.54 -5.12 27.06
CA ALA A 75 -48.01 -4.44 25.88
C ALA A 75 -46.67 -3.71 26.17
N LEU A 76 -46.44 -3.35 27.43
CA LEU A 76 -45.23 -2.72 27.93
C LEU A 76 -44.05 -3.71 28.03
N ASP A 77 -44.31 -4.96 28.42
CA ASP A 77 -43.29 -6.04 28.44
C ASP A 77 -42.96 -6.52 27.03
N GLU A 78 -43.95 -6.59 26.12
CA GLU A 78 -43.72 -6.91 24.71
C GLU A 78 -42.83 -5.86 24.04
N GLN A 79 -43.11 -4.56 24.26
CA GLN A 79 -42.27 -3.48 23.75
C GLN A 79 -40.85 -3.53 24.33
N ARG A 80 -40.70 -3.84 25.62
CA ARG A 80 -39.38 -3.97 26.26
C ARG A 80 -38.57 -5.13 25.70
N ILE A 81 -39.19 -6.28 25.49
CA ILE A 81 -38.55 -7.46 24.88
C ILE A 81 -38.18 -7.15 23.43
N GLN A 82 -39.06 -6.51 22.66
CA GLN A 82 -38.76 -6.10 21.28
C GLN A 82 -37.58 -5.13 21.22
N ALA A 83 -37.53 -4.13 22.12
CA ALA A 83 -36.40 -3.20 22.20
C ALA A 83 -35.08 -3.91 22.53
N GLU A 84 -35.09 -4.85 23.47
CA GLU A 84 -33.92 -5.68 23.81
C GLU A 84 -33.46 -6.53 22.62
N VAL A 85 -34.40 -7.12 21.87
CA VAL A 85 -34.07 -7.95 20.69
C VAL A 85 -33.46 -7.10 19.58
N VAL A 86 -33.99 -5.89 19.33
CA VAL A 86 -33.43 -4.95 18.35
C VAL A 86 -32.02 -4.53 18.77
N GLU A 87 -31.83 -4.12 20.03
CA GLU A 87 -30.52 -3.70 20.56
C GLU A 87 -29.48 -4.82 20.45
N ARG A 88 -29.85 -6.07 20.79
CA ARG A 88 -28.96 -7.22 20.64
C ARG A 88 -28.69 -7.57 19.18
N SER A 89 -29.67 -7.43 18.30
CA SER A 89 -29.48 -7.66 16.86
C SER A 89 -28.53 -6.63 16.27
N ASP A 90 -28.65 -5.36 16.67
CA ASP A 90 -27.76 -4.28 16.24
C ASP A 90 -26.33 -4.50 16.75
N LEU A 91 -26.17 -4.92 18.02
CA LEU A 91 -24.86 -5.26 18.57
C LEU A 91 -24.21 -6.43 17.82
N LEU A 92 -24.97 -7.48 17.50
CA LEU A 92 -24.47 -8.61 16.72
C LEU A 92 -24.04 -8.18 15.31
N ALA A 93 -24.82 -7.31 14.65
CA ALA A 93 -24.46 -6.77 13.34
C ALA A 93 -23.19 -5.91 13.39
N GLN A 94 -23.00 -5.12 14.46
CA GLN A 94 -21.78 -4.34 14.68
C GLN A 94 -20.58 -5.24 14.94
N LEU A 95 -20.72 -6.29 15.75
CA LEU A 95 -19.66 -7.28 16.00
C LEU A 95 -19.25 -8.01 14.73
N ASP A 96 -20.21 -8.45 13.91
CA ASP A 96 -19.92 -9.10 12.64
C ASP A 96 -19.19 -8.16 11.67
N THR A 97 -19.61 -6.89 11.61
CA THR A 97 -18.95 -5.86 10.79
C THR A 97 -17.52 -5.61 11.26
N ALA A 98 -17.32 -5.35 12.56
CA ALA A 98 -16.00 -5.08 13.11
C ALA A 98 -15.04 -6.27 12.93
N ARG A 99 -15.53 -7.50 13.15
CA ARG A 99 -14.75 -8.72 12.91
C ARG A 99 -14.40 -8.92 11.44
N SER A 100 -15.32 -8.60 10.53
CA SER A 100 -15.04 -8.66 9.09
C SER A 100 -13.99 -7.64 8.70
N GLN A 101 -14.09 -6.41 9.21
CA GLN A 101 -13.16 -5.34 8.92
C GLN A 101 -11.75 -5.65 9.45
N TYR A 102 -11.63 -6.13 10.70
CA TYR A 102 -10.36 -6.59 11.26
C TYR A 102 -9.69 -7.63 10.38
N ARG A 103 -10.44 -8.65 9.92
CA ARG A 103 -9.90 -9.69 9.04
C ARG A 103 -9.43 -9.13 7.70
N THR A 104 -10.21 -8.25 7.09
CA THR A 104 -9.82 -7.61 5.83
C THR A 104 -8.55 -6.79 6.00
N ASP A 105 -8.46 -5.98 7.07
CA ASP A 105 -7.28 -5.15 7.32
C ASP A 105 -6.05 -6.03 7.63
N LEU A 106 -6.22 -7.13 8.37
CA LEU A 106 -5.14 -8.07 8.67
C LEU A 106 -4.67 -8.84 7.42
N ASP A 107 -5.59 -9.26 6.57
CA ASP A 107 -5.28 -9.91 5.30
C ASP A 107 -4.51 -8.93 4.38
N ASN A 108 -4.95 -7.67 4.30
CA ASN A 108 -4.25 -6.63 3.54
C ASN A 108 -2.84 -6.38 4.10
N TRP A 109 -2.70 -6.24 5.42
CA TRP A 109 -1.40 -6.07 6.08
C TRP A 109 -0.45 -7.21 5.76
N THR A 110 -0.91 -8.46 5.90
CA THR A 110 -0.08 -9.66 5.66
C THR A 110 0.29 -9.82 4.18
N ASN A 111 -0.67 -9.59 3.28
CA ASN A 111 -0.44 -9.72 1.85
C ASN A 111 0.53 -8.66 1.33
N THR A 112 0.36 -7.39 1.74
CA THR A 112 1.25 -6.30 1.32
C THR A 112 2.67 -6.48 1.85
N ALA A 113 2.85 -6.97 3.08
CA ALA A 113 4.17 -7.34 3.59
C ALA A 113 4.82 -8.44 2.74
N THR A 114 4.03 -9.42 2.29
CA THR A 114 4.52 -10.49 1.40
C THR A 114 4.89 -9.94 0.02
N TRP A 115 4.04 -9.11 -0.59
CA TRP A 115 4.32 -8.49 -1.89
C TRP A 115 5.56 -7.60 -1.84
N ALA A 116 5.73 -6.81 -0.77
CA ALA A 116 6.91 -5.98 -0.60
C ALA A 116 8.16 -6.84 -0.51
N ALA A 117 8.13 -7.92 0.29
CA ALA A 117 9.25 -8.86 0.37
C ALA A 117 9.57 -9.53 -0.98
N ASP A 118 8.55 -9.88 -1.77
CA ASP A 118 8.74 -10.48 -3.10
C ASP A 118 9.35 -9.47 -4.11
N ASP A 119 8.89 -8.22 -4.11
CA ASP A 119 9.42 -7.15 -4.98
C ASP A 119 10.88 -6.81 -4.60
N LEU A 120 11.19 -6.69 -3.30
CA LEU A 120 12.54 -6.44 -2.80
C LEU A 120 13.51 -7.60 -3.12
N ALA A 121 13.01 -8.84 -3.19
CA ALA A 121 13.79 -10.00 -3.60
C ALA A 121 14.08 -10.05 -5.11
N GLY A 122 13.58 -9.07 -5.89
CA GLY A 122 13.79 -8.97 -7.33
C GLY A 122 15.27 -8.98 -7.73
N THR A 123 15.62 -9.84 -8.69
CA THR A 123 17.00 -9.97 -9.20
C THR A 123 17.15 -9.45 -10.62
N ALA A 124 16.22 -8.61 -11.08
CA ALA A 124 16.28 -8.04 -12.42
C ALA A 124 17.53 -7.15 -12.53
N THR A 125 18.33 -7.38 -13.57
CA THR A 125 19.53 -6.59 -13.84
C THR A 125 19.31 -5.80 -15.13
N PRO A 126 19.34 -4.46 -15.08
CA PRO A 126 19.22 -3.65 -16.28
C PRO A 126 20.51 -3.71 -17.10
N SER A 127 20.42 -3.26 -18.35
CA SER A 127 21.57 -3.12 -19.23
C SER A 127 21.63 -1.73 -19.82
N ALA A 128 22.83 -1.14 -19.81
CA ALA A 128 23.09 0.16 -20.41
C ALA A 128 22.63 0.23 -21.87
N SER A 129 21.59 1.01 -22.14
CA SER A 129 21.10 1.27 -23.50
C SER A 129 21.76 2.50 -24.14
N VAL A 130 22.07 3.51 -23.32
CA VAL A 130 22.77 4.75 -23.72
C VAL A 130 23.84 5.06 -22.68
N ALA A 131 25.09 5.19 -23.12
CA ALA A 131 26.20 5.51 -22.23
C ALA A 131 26.02 6.89 -21.59
N ASN A 132 26.36 7.01 -20.30
CA ASN A 132 26.44 8.30 -19.61
C ASN A 132 27.49 9.22 -20.30
N PRO A 133 27.12 10.44 -20.74
CA PRO A 133 28.05 11.40 -21.33
C PRO A 133 29.19 11.83 -20.40
N GLY A 134 28.92 11.88 -19.11
CA GLY A 134 29.83 12.31 -18.06
C GLY A 134 30.91 11.29 -17.68
N GLY A 135 30.80 10.05 -18.16
CA GLY A 135 31.78 8.98 -17.91
C GLY A 135 31.22 7.75 -17.19
N ASP A 136 32.09 6.85 -16.78
CA ASP A 136 31.78 5.56 -16.16
C ASP A 136 32.05 5.51 -14.65
N ALA A 137 32.27 6.68 -14.04
CA ALA A 137 32.57 6.84 -12.62
C ALA A 137 32.16 8.24 -12.14
N MET A 138 31.58 8.32 -10.94
CA MET A 138 31.32 9.60 -10.26
C MET A 138 32.63 10.31 -9.90
N PRO A 139 32.65 11.65 -9.86
CA PRO A 139 33.81 12.40 -9.39
C PRO A 139 34.06 12.18 -7.89
N GLY A 140 35.32 12.26 -7.48
CA GLY A 140 35.72 12.17 -6.06
C GLY A 140 36.28 10.80 -5.66
N ASP A 141 36.28 10.55 -4.35
CA ASP A 141 36.95 9.39 -3.74
C ASP A 141 36.10 8.10 -3.75
N ASP A 142 34.79 8.21 -4.02
CA ASP A 142 33.86 7.07 -4.09
C ASP A 142 33.16 6.99 -5.47
N PRO A 143 33.89 6.60 -6.53
CA PRO A 143 33.41 6.69 -7.92
C PRO A 143 32.19 5.83 -8.23
N HIS A 144 31.85 4.87 -7.38
CA HIS A 144 30.67 4.01 -7.53
C HIS A 144 29.73 4.10 -6.33
N GLY A 145 29.97 5.05 -5.41
CA GLY A 145 29.14 5.23 -4.22
C GLY A 145 29.16 4.04 -3.26
N ARG A 146 30.14 3.13 -3.39
CA ARG A 146 30.14 1.84 -2.70
C ARG A 146 30.25 2.02 -1.19
N ALA A 147 31.12 2.94 -0.74
CA ALA A 147 31.28 3.20 0.68
C ALA A 147 30.01 3.81 1.28
N PHE A 148 29.35 4.70 0.54
CA PHE A 148 28.07 5.28 0.97
C PHE A 148 26.95 4.23 1.01
N LEU A 149 26.78 3.45 -0.06
CA LEU A 149 25.76 2.39 -0.13
C LEU A 149 25.96 1.35 1.00
N ASP A 150 27.21 0.97 1.29
CA ASP A 150 27.51 0.09 2.43
C ASP A 150 27.10 0.72 3.77
N SER A 151 27.28 2.03 3.93
CA SER A 151 26.94 2.74 5.17
C SER A 151 25.44 2.76 5.48
N ILE A 152 24.60 2.63 4.45
CA ILE A 152 23.13 2.59 4.58
C ILE A 152 22.58 1.15 4.47
N GLY A 153 23.44 0.13 4.39
CA GLY A 153 23.04 -1.27 4.28
C GLY A 153 22.69 -1.75 2.87
N ALA A 154 22.89 -0.92 1.85
CA ALA A 154 22.59 -1.21 0.44
C ALA A 154 23.70 -2.06 -0.23
N THR A 155 24.11 -3.16 0.40
CA THR A 155 25.31 -3.93 0.01
C THR A 155 25.23 -4.51 -1.40
N ASP A 156 24.03 -4.89 -1.84
CA ASP A 156 23.79 -5.51 -3.14
C ASP A 156 23.41 -4.49 -4.24
N VAL A 157 23.24 -3.21 -3.87
CA VAL A 157 22.93 -2.14 -4.82
C VAL A 157 24.17 -1.75 -5.61
N THR A 158 23.97 -1.52 -6.90
CA THR A 158 25.00 -1.09 -7.85
C THR A 158 24.59 0.22 -8.53
N VAL A 159 25.59 1.00 -8.96
CA VAL A 159 25.36 2.20 -9.76
C VAL A 159 25.60 1.87 -11.22
N LEU A 160 24.60 2.11 -12.07
CA LEU A 160 24.68 1.99 -13.51
C LEU A 160 24.73 3.38 -14.15
N PHE A 161 25.85 3.67 -14.82
CA PHE A 161 26.04 4.94 -15.52
C PHE A 161 25.41 4.90 -16.92
N GLU A 162 24.16 5.37 -17.00
CA GLU A 162 23.32 5.28 -18.19
C GLU A 162 22.44 6.52 -18.34
N ALA A 163 22.35 7.03 -19.57
CA ALA A 163 21.52 8.17 -19.97
C ALA A 163 20.24 7.76 -20.74
N GLY A 164 19.92 6.47 -20.75
CA GLY A 164 18.77 5.88 -21.45
C GLY A 164 17.45 6.09 -20.71
N SER A 165 16.36 5.56 -21.27
CA SER A 165 14.99 5.75 -20.76
C SER A 165 14.76 5.23 -19.34
N GLU A 166 15.61 4.32 -18.85
CA GLU A 166 15.53 3.80 -17.48
C GLU A 166 16.04 4.82 -16.45
N ASN A 167 16.86 5.79 -16.86
CA ASN A 167 17.23 6.91 -16.02
C ASN A 167 16.15 8.00 -16.08
N CYS A 168 15.11 7.84 -15.26
CA CYS A 168 13.95 8.73 -15.23
C CYS A 168 14.30 10.21 -14.95
N GLY A 169 15.32 10.50 -14.13
CA GLY A 169 15.75 11.87 -13.86
C GLY A 169 16.56 12.52 -15.00
N TYR A 170 17.28 11.73 -15.81
CA TYR A 170 18.08 12.26 -16.93
C TYR A 170 17.35 12.21 -18.27
N ALA A 171 16.72 11.07 -18.62
CA ALA A 171 16.01 10.90 -19.89
C ALA A 171 14.58 11.45 -19.87
N GLY A 172 13.98 11.63 -18.68
CA GLY A 172 12.57 11.99 -18.51
C GLY A 172 12.21 13.43 -18.86
N THR A 173 13.16 14.30 -19.17
CA THR A 173 12.94 15.76 -19.23
C THR A 173 13.19 16.39 -20.61
N GLY A 174 13.25 15.60 -21.68
CA GLY A 174 13.40 16.10 -23.06
C GLY A 174 12.21 16.90 -23.64
N GLY A 175 11.40 17.56 -22.80
CA GLY A 175 10.15 18.27 -23.11
C GLY A 175 10.06 19.70 -22.55
N GLU A 176 8.87 20.12 -22.13
CA GLU A 176 8.54 21.50 -21.70
C GLU A 176 9.26 21.96 -20.40
N ASP A 177 9.88 21.03 -19.66
CA ASP A 177 10.46 21.23 -18.33
C ASP A 177 11.93 21.70 -18.33
N GLY A 178 12.50 21.94 -19.51
CA GLY A 178 13.86 22.46 -19.66
C GLY A 178 14.94 21.37 -19.74
N TYR A 179 16.18 21.80 -19.91
CA TYR A 179 17.32 20.90 -20.10
C TYR A 179 17.87 20.41 -18.76
N VAL A 180 18.04 19.10 -18.60
CA VAL A 180 18.66 18.49 -17.42
C VAL A 180 20.15 18.21 -17.67
N TYR A 181 20.99 18.74 -16.80
CA TYR A 181 22.45 18.60 -16.88
C TYR A 181 22.99 17.41 -16.08
N ALA A 182 22.25 16.93 -15.08
CA ALA A 182 22.57 15.76 -14.29
C ALA A 182 21.28 15.19 -13.72
N GLY A 183 21.16 13.87 -13.69
CA GLY A 183 19.95 13.18 -13.24
C GLY A 183 20.25 11.74 -12.83
N GLY A 184 19.40 11.25 -11.93
CA GLY A 184 19.45 9.89 -11.43
C GLY A 184 18.08 9.23 -11.49
N CYS A 185 18.05 7.94 -11.19
CA CYS A 185 16.80 7.24 -10.97
C CYS A 185 17.01 6.04 -10.08
N PHE A 186 16.17 5.88 -9.06
CA PHE A 186 15.82 4.59 -8.51
C PHE A 186 14.53 4.09 -9.17
N ASN A 187 14.56 2.88 -9.71
CA ASN A 187 13.39 2.23 -10.30
C ASN A 187 13.12 0.91 -9.57
N GLY A 188 11.95 0.78 -8.93
CA GLY A 188 11.57 -0.43 -8.19
C GLY A 188 11.54 -1.72 -9.03
N ALA A 189 11.49 -1.62 -10.37
CA ALA A 189 11.66 -2.77 -11.26
C ALA A 189 13.09 -3.36 -11.23
N TYR A 190 14.08 -2.57 -10.82
CA TYR A 190 15.48 -2.94 -10.67
C TYR A 190 15.95 -2.57 -9.25
N PRO A 191 15.45 -3.27 -8.21
CA PRO A 191 15.61 -2.85 -6.81
C PRO A 191 17.08 -2.79 -6.35
N ASN A 192 18.00 -3.42 -7.08
CA ASN A 192 19.43 -3.44 -6.80
C ASN A 192 20.25 -2.51 -7.73
N THR A 193 19.62 -1.52 -8.36
CA THR A 193 20.30 -0.60 -9.28
C THR A 193 19.87 0.85 -9.10
N LEU A 194 20.84 1.75 -9.01
CA LEU A 194 20.66 3.20 -9.17
C LEU A 194 21.20 3.60 -10.55
N PHE A 195 20.41 4.36 -11.31
CA PHE A 195 20.84 4.90 -12.59
C PHE A 195 21.39 6.31 -12.38
N MET A 196 22.51 6.62 -13.02
CA MET A 196 23.15 7.94 -12.92
C MET A 196 23.63 8.41 -14.29
N ALA A 197 23.38 9.68 -14.62
CA ALA A 197 23.96 10.32 -15.78
C ALA A 197 24.11 11.83 -15.59
N TRP A 198 25.10 12.41 -16.26
CA TRP A 198 25.35 13.84 -16.27
C TRP A 198 26.08 14.25 -17.54
N ASP A 199 26.00 15.54 -17.84
CA ASP A 199 26.77 16.17 -18.89
C ASP A 199 28.15 16.58 -18.39
N PRO A 200 29.16 16.61 -19.29
CA PRO A 200 30.45 17.21 -18.96
C PRO A 200 30.28 18.65 -18.45
N GLY A 201 30.82 18.94 -17.26
CA GLY A 201 30.70 20.24 -16.60
C GLY A 201 29.63 20.32 -15.50
N ALA A 202 28.86 19.25 -15.26
CA ALA A 202 27.88 19.14 -14.18
C ALA A 202 28.33 18.22 -13.02
N GLU A 203 29.65 17.98 -12.91
CA GLU A 203 30.24 17.05 -11.95
C GLU A 203 29.96 17.43 -10.48
N ASP A 204 29.72 18.72 -10.19
CA ASP A 204 29.42 19.23 -8.85
C ASP A 204 28.05 18.79 -8.31
N LEU A 205 27.12 18.39 -9.18
CA LEU A 205 25.77 17.94 -8.80
C LEU A 205 25.68 16.42 -8.63
N VAL A 206 26.66 15.66 -9.11
CA VAL A 206 26.57 14.20 -9.23
C VAL A 206 26.40 13.53 -7.86
N TRP A 207 27.11 14.02 -6.84
CA TRP A 207 27.07 13.40 -5.52
C TRP A 207 25.73 13.58 -4.82
N SER A 208 25.13 14.78 -4.84
CA SER A 208 23.82 15.01 -4.24
C SER A 208 22.71 14.25 -4.96
N ILE A 209 22.76 14.14 -6.28
CA ILE A 209 21.81 13.32 -7.03
C ILE A 209 21.96 11.84 -6.63
N PHE A 210 23.19 11.31 -6.60
CA PHE A 210 23.43 9.93 -6.19
C PHE A 210 22.88 9.64 -4.79
N VAL A 211 23.14 10.52 -3.82
CA VAL A 211 22.62 10.34 -2.46
C VAL A 211 21.10 10.42 -2.44
N HIS A 212 20.48 11.31 -3.22
CA HIS A 212 19.03 11.39 -3.36
C HIS A 212 18.43 10.07 -3.89
N GLU A 213 18.96 9.52 -4.98
CA GLU A 213 18.49 8.23 -5.52
C GLU A 213 18.69 7.07 -4.54
N ALA A 214 19.80 7.08 -3.78
CA ALA A 214 20.02 6.11 -2.73
C ALA A 214 18.98 6.22 -1.60
N MET A 215 18.44 7.42 -1.35
CA MET A 215 17.34 7.59 -0.39
C MET A 215 16.01 7.07 -0.93
N HIS A 216 15.78 7.08 -2.24
CA HIS A 216 14.65 6.35 -2.83
C HIS A 216 14.77 4.83 -2.67
N TRP A 217 15.97 4.27 -2.81
CA TRP A 217 16.19 2.87 -2.44
C TRP A 217 15.87 2.63 -0.96
N TYR A 218 16.35 3.50 -0.06
CA TYR A 218 16.05 3.38 1.38
C TYR A 218 14.54 3.42 1.63
N GLN A 219 13.81 4.33 0.99
CA GLN A 219 12.36 4.42 1.11
C GLN A 219 11.69 3.13 0.62
N ASN A 220 12.15 2.55 -0.49
CA ASN A 220 11.64 1.29 -0.99
C ASN A 220 11.85 0.13 0.01
N GLU A 221 13.05 0.01 0.59
CA GLU A 221 13.34 -1.02 1.59
C GLU A 221 12.49 -0.89 2.87
N ASN A 222 12.18 0.35 3.28
CA ASN A 222 11.56 0.60 4.58
C ASN A 222 10.06 0.87 4.51
N TYR A 223 9.54 1.36 3.38
CA TYR A 223 8.19 1.92 3.27
C TYR A 223 7.37 1.37 2.09
N LEU A 224 7.89 0.43 1.28
CA LEU A 224 7.13 -0.13 0.15
C LEU A 224 5.80 -0.79 0.57
N GLN A 225 5.78 -1.45 1.74
CA GLN A 225 4.52 -1.97 2.30
C GLN A 225 3.50 -0.85 2.54
N VAL A 226 3.95 0.31 3.03
CA VAL A 226 3.11 1.47 3.30
C VAL A 226 2.55 2.05 2.00
N GLU A 227 3.34 2.10 0.92
CA GLU A 227 2.85 2.47 -0.41
C GLU A 227 1.70 1.56 -0.86
N TYR A 228 1.85 0.23 -0.76
CA TYR A 228 0.76 -0.68 -1.12
C TYR A 228 -0.48 -0.51 -0.24
N LEU A 229 -0.31 -0.22 1.05
CA LEU A 229 -1.43 0.02 1.97
C LEU A 229 -2.13 1.34 1.65
N ALA A 230 -1.40 2.35 1.17
CA ALA A 230 -1.97 3.59 0.65
C ALA A 230 -2.78 3.34 -0.63
N ASP A 231 -2.26 2.52 -1.56
CA ASP A 231 -2.97 2.13 -2.77
C ASP A 231 -4.25 1.35 -2.46
N ILE A 232 -4.21 0.41 -1.51
CA ILE A 232 -5.40 -0.32 -1.04
C ILE A 232 -6.43 0.62 -0.40
N ALA A 233 -5.97 1.66 0.30
CA ALA A 233 -6.84 2.70 0.85
C ALA A 233 -7.40 3.66 -0.21
N GLY A 234 -6.97 3.53 -1.47
CA GLY A 234 -7.39 4.40 -2.58
C GLY A 234 -6.79 5.80 -2.52
N ILE A 235 -5.64 5.96 -1.85
CA ILE A 235 -4.91 7.22 -1.82
C ILE A 235 -4.22 7.40 -3.17
N ASP A 236 -4.53 8.50 -3.85
CA ASP A 236 -3.93 8.82 -5.15
C ASP A 236 -2.43 9.10 -5.02
N ARG A 237 -1.59 8.45 -5.84
CA ARG A 237 -0.13 8.65 -5.82
C ARG A 237 0.26 10.12 -6.01
N GLY A 238 -0.45 10.84 -6.89
CA GLY A 238 -0.23 12.27 -7.12
C GLY A 238 -0.44 13.15 -5.89
N SER A 239 -1.16 12.68 -4.87
CA SER A 239 -1.36 13.41 -3.61
C SER A 239 -0.15 13.39 -2.68
N TYR A 240 0.81 12.50 -2.91
CA TYR A 240 2.01 12.35 -2.08
C TYR A 240 3.34 12.30 -2.86
N THR A 241 3.34 12.15 -4.20
CA THR A 241 4.59 12.09 -4.99
C THR A 241 5.55 13.24 -4.68
N GLU A 242 5.09 14.50 -4.67
CA GLU A 242 5.96 15.64 -4.37
C GLU A 242 6.57 15.55 -2.96
N ARG A 243 5.80 15.04 -1.99
CA ARG A 243 6.28 14.83 -0.61
C ARG A 243 7.25 13.67 -0.51
N TRP A 244 7.04 12.62 -1.31
CA TRP A 244 7.91 11.46 -1.39
C TRP A 244 9.30 11.81 -1.95
N GLU A 245 9.31 12.57 -3.05
CA GLU A 245 10.50 13.17 -3.66
C GLU A 245 11.25 14.10 -2.68
N ALA A 246 10.51 14.98 -1.99
CA ALA A 246 11.10 15.87 -1.01
C ALA A 246 11.63 15.13 0.22
N ASP A 247 11.03 14.01 0.64
CA ASP A 247 11.49 13.19 1.77
C ASP A 247 12.88 12.59 1.49
N ALA A 248 13.13 12.11 0.25
CA ALA A 248 14.43 11.59 -0.16
C ALA A 248 15.53 12.67 -0.06
N SER A 249 15.26 13.87 -0.60
CA SER A 249 16.19 15.00 -0.49
C SER A 249 16.38 15.48 0.94
N CYS A 250 15.31 15.55 1.74
CA CYS A 250 15.43 15.97 3.14
C CYS A 250 16.23 14.98 3.97
N ARG A 251 16.07 13.67 3.73
CA ARG A 251 16.90 12.65 4.35
C ARG A 251 18.38 12.81 3.97
N ALA A 252 18.67 13.04 2.70
CA ALA A 252 20.03 13.31 2.22
C ALA A 252 20.66 14.51 2.96
N VAL A 253 19.89 15.59 3.16
CA VAL A 253 20.34 16.80 3.86
C VAL A 253 20.53 16.54 5.37
N TYR A 254 19.49 16.06 6.05
CA TYR A 254 19.46 16.03 7.51
C TYR A 254 20.19 14.83 8.14
N VAL A 255 20.26 13.71 7.43
CA VAL A 255 20.93 12.48 7.91
C VAL A 255 22.34 12.36 7.35
N HIS A 256 22.52 12.68 6.07
CA HIS A 256 23.79 12.45 5.36
C HIS A 256 24.61 13.73 5.11
N GLY A 257 24.08 14.90 5.50
CA GLY A 257 24.84 16.15 5.51
C GLY A 257 25.06 16.76 4.12
N ILE A 258 24.25 16.41 3.13
CA ILE A 258 24.26 17.09 1.83
C ILE A 258 23.83 18.56 2.04
N PRO A 259 24.56 19.55 1.51
CA PRO A 259 24.17 20.95 1.63
C PRO A 259 22.80 21.20 0.98
N LEU A 260 21.93 21.92 1.68
CA LEU A 260 20.56 22.19 1.23
C LEU A 260 20.54 22.91 -0.13
N GLU A 261 21.50 23.81 -0.35
CA GLU A 261 21.66 24.59 -1.58
C GLU A 261 21.83 23.74 -2.84
N GLU A 262 22.35 22.51 -2.72
CA GLU A 262 22.53 21.60 -3.86
C GLU A 262 21.19 21.09 -4.40
N TYR A 263 20.12 21.09 -3.60
CA TYR A 263 18.78 20.68 -4.03
C TYR A 263 17.85 21.83 -4.43
N VAL A 264 18.19 23.10 -4.14
CA VAL A 264 17.29 24.25 -4.38
C VAL A 264 16.91 24.40 -5.87
N GLY A 265 17.82 24.06 -6.78
CA GLY A 265 17.58 24.11 -8.23
C GLY A 265 17.15 22.78 -8.86
N SER A 266 16.96 21.74 -8.06
CA SER A 266 16.56 20.41 -8.54
C SER A 266 15.05 20.30 -8.73
N SER A 267 14.59 19.22 -9.39
CA SER A 267 13.18 18.85 -9.47
C SER A 267 12.60 18.35 -8.15
N SER A 268 13.46 18.01 -7.19
CA SER A 268 13.07 17.39 -5.91
C SER A 268 13.71 18.15 -4.72
N PRO A 269 13.43 19.45 -4.52
CA PRO A 269 14.01 20.21 -3.41
C PRO A 269 13.53 19.68 -2.05
N CYS A 270 14.40 19.73 -1.03
CA CYS A 270 13.96 19.49 0.36
C CYS A 270 13.06 20.63 0.84
N THR A 271 11.74 20.43 0.75
CA THR A 271 10.69 21.42 1.07
C THR A 271 9.91 21.10 2.35
N ILE A 272 10.28 20.04 3.07
CA ILE A 272 9.56 19.59 4.25
C ILE A 272 10.08 20.33 5.49
N ASP A 273 9.31 21.34 5.91
CA ASP A 273 9.55 22.04 7.16
C ASP A 273 9.42 21.08 8.36
N GLY A 274 10.46 21.01 9.20
CA GLY A 274 10.46 20.14 10.38
C GLY A 274 10.54 18.64 10.05
N TRP A 275 11.17 18.29 8.92
CA TRP A 275 11.44 16.90 8.54
C TRP A 275 12.07 16.09 9.68
N TYR A 276 11.69 14.82 9.76
CA TYR A 276 12.24 13.83 10.69
C TYR A 276 12.18 12.43 10.07
N GLU A 277 12.96 11.50 10.64
CA GLU A 277 12.93 10.08 10.28
C GLU A 277 11.53 9.48 10.47
N GLY A 278 10.89 9.01 9.40
CA GLY A 278 9.52 8.49 9.43
C GLY A 278 8.45 9.51 9.03
N PHE A 279 8.82 10.73 8.61
CA PHE A 279 7.87 11.75 8.14
C PHE A 279 6.89 11.22 7.09
N ILE A 280 7.39 10.47 6.09
CA ILE A 280 6.55 10.02 4.97
C ILE A 280 5.51 8.98 5.39
N GLU A 281 5.84 8.12 6.36
CA GLU A 281 4.91 7.15 6.95
C GLU A 281 3.78 7.86 7.68
N ASP A 282 4.12 8.82 8.54
CA ASP A 282 3.15 9.65 9.27
C ASP A 282 2.29 10.51 8.33
N TYR A 283 2.89 11.02 7.24
CA TYR A 283 2.17 11.76 6.21
C TYR A 283 1.11 10.87 5.53
N LEU A 284 1.50 9.66 5.09
CA LEU A 284 0.58 8.70 4.48
C LEU A 284 -0.49 8.21 5.48
N ALA A 285 -0.13 8.01 6.75
CA ALA A 285 -1.08 7.72 7.81
C ALA A 285 -2.12 8.84 7.98
N GLY A 286 -1.68 10.11 7.91
CA GLY A 286 -2.54 11.29 7.91
C GLY A 286 -3.50 11.35 6.72
N LEU A 287 -3.13 10.77 5.57
CA LEU A 287 -4.00 10.60 4.40
C LEU A 287 -4.94 9.39 4.51
N GLY A 288 -4.74 8.52 5.50
CA GLY A 288 -5.60 7.37 5.79
C GLY A 288 -4.96 6.01 5.55
N ALA A 289 -3.67 5.94 5.20
CA ALA A 289 -2.95 4.68 5.05
C ALA A 289 -2.87 3.95 6.41
N LYS A 290 -2.93 2.62 6.38
CA LYS A 290 -2.81 1.78 7.58
C LYS A 290 -1.35 1.43 7.82
N VAL A 291 -0.62 2.27 8.57
CA VAL A 291 0.83 2.12 8.78
C VAL A 291 1.22 1.20 9.94
N ALA A 292 0.25 0.59 10.62
CA ALA A 292 0.49 -0.34 11.72
C ALA A 292 -0.33 -1.61 11.57
N GLU A 293 0.20 -2.73 12.08
CA GLU A 293 -0.52 -3.99 12.14
C GLU A 293 -1.86 -3.79 12.87
N PRO A 294 -2.98 -4.28 12.31
CA PRO A 294 -4.28 -4.13 12.94
C PRO A 294 -4.32 -4.72 14.35
N ASP A 295 -4.55 -3.87 15.35
CA ASP A 295 -4.76 -4.31 16.74
C ASP A 295 -6.19 -4.83 16.90
N PRO A 296 -6.41 -6.11 17.26
CA PRO A 296 -7.76 -6.64 17.47
C PRO A 296 -8.57 -5.84 18.51
N ALA A 297 -7.92 -5.23 19.52
CA ALA A 297 -8.60 -4.43 20.52
C ALA A 297 -9.25 -3.16 19.93
N ALA A 298 -8.72 -2.62 18.83
CA ALA A 298 -9.29 -1.46 18.13
C ALA A 298 -10.61 -1.76 17.41
N TYR A 299 -10.96 -3.05 17.26
CA TYR A 299 -12.19 -3.53 16.61
C TYR A 299 -13.19 -4.12 17.62
N GLU A 300 -12.92 -4.05 18.93
CA GLU A 300 -13.85 -4.50 19.95
C GLU A 300 -15.05 -3.54 20.07
N VAL A 301 -16.26 -4.06 19.92
CA VAL A 301 -17.49 -3.32 20.18
C VAL A 301 -17.82 -3.46 21.66
N ALA A 302 -17.62 -2.39 22.44
CA ALA A 302 -17.96 -2.39 23.86
C ALA A 302 -19.46 -2.71 24.05
N GLU A 303 -19.78 -3.69 24.89
CA GLU A 303 -21.16 -3.87 25.35
C GLU A 303 -21.60 -2.57 26.04
N ALA A 304 -22.70 -1.98 25.58
CA ALA A 304 -23.32 -0.85 26.25
C ALA A 304 -23.75 -1.32 27.66
N SER A 305 -22.92 -1.09 28.66
CA SER A 305 -23.27 -1.33 30.05
C SER A 305 -24.43 -0.41 30.41
N ARG A 306 -25.62 -0.98 30.61
CA ARG A 306 -26.79 -0.22 31.09
C ARG A 306 -26.55 0.27 32.53
N PRO A 307 -26.93 1.51 32.88
CA PRO A 307 -27.05 1.96 34.26
C PRO A 307 -28.20 1.27 35.01
#